data_AF-A0A1E5V2G4-F1
#
_entry.id   AF-A0A1E5V2G4-F1
#
_cell.length_a   1.000
_cell.length_b   1.000
_cell.length_c   1.000
_cell.angle_alpha   90.00
_cell.angle_beta   90.00
_cell.angle_gamma   90.00
#
_symmetry.space_group_name_H-M   'P 1'
#
loop_
_entity.id
_entity.type
_entity.pdbx_description
1 polymer ?
#
loop_
_entity_poly.entity_id
_entity_poly.type
_entity_poly.pdbx_seq_one_letter_code
_entity_poly.pdbx_strand_id
1 'polypeptide(L)'
;MEVEQSGLLIADLWADETFLATPELPQQLPMCPVLNLKEPNMVFFFLSDIVFVDGHIATKGEYVLSLNMQSKKVQSWSKCPPERSSEFSPSVIATEFCA
;
A
#
# COMPACT_ATOMS: atom_id res chain seq x y z
N MET A 1 20.09 -5.51 -24.92
CA MET A 1 20.26 -6.12 -23.59
C MET A 1 18.91 -5.97 -22.92
N GLU A 2 18.08 -7.00 -23.01
CA GLU A 2 16.77 -6.99 -22.37
C GLU A 2 17.01 -7.11 -20.87
N VAL A 3 16.64 -6.06 -20.12
CA VAL A 3 16.64 -6.13 -18.66
C VAL A 3 15.51 -7.08 -18.32
N GLU A 4 15.86 -8.26 -17.79
CA GLU A 4 14.90 -9.17 -17.20
C GLU A 4 14.23 -8.43 -16.03
N GLN A 5 13.06 -7.84 -16.30
CA GLN A 5 12.23 -7.25 -15.27
C GLN A 5 11.67 -8.40 -14.45
N SER A 6 12.44 -8.84 -13.47
CA SER A 6 11.91 -9.67 -12.39
C SER A 6 10.76 -8.88 -11.75
N GLY A 7 9.53 -9.36 -11.97
CA GLY A 7 8.35 -8.80 -11.34
C GLY A 7 8.54 -8.75 -9.83
N LEU A 8 7.90 -7.79 -9.16
CA LEU A 8 7.82 -7.78 -7.71
C LEU A 8 6.70 -8.73 -7.28
N LEU A 9 7.03 -9.78 -6.53
CA LEU A 9 6.01 -10.61 -5.92
C LEU A 9 5.56 -9.98 -4.61
N ILE A 10 4.28 -10.14 -4.29
CA ILE A 10 3.73 -9.67 -3.00
C ILE A 10 4.43 -10.36 -1.81
N ALA A 11 4.85 -11.61 -1.97
CA ALA A 11 5.63 -12.31 -0.96
C ALA A 11 6.99 -11.63 -0.68
N ASP A 12 7.64 -11.09 -1.71
CA ASP A 12 8.91 -10.37 -1.57
C ASP A 12 8.68 -9.05 -0.82
N LEU A 13 7.57 -8.37 -1.08
CA LEU A 13 7.18 -7.15 -0.35
C LEU A 13 6.97 -7.43 1.14
N TRP A 14 6.27 -8.51 1.50
CA TRP A 14 6.04 -8.86 2.90
C TRP A 14 7.29 -9.36 3.61
N ALA A 15 8.26 -9.90 2.86
CA ALA A 15 9.55 -10.34 3.39
C ALA A 15 10.56 -9.18 3.48
N ASP A 16 10.28 -8.02 2.90
CA ASP A 16 11.19 -6.87 2.93
C ASP A 16 11.32 -6.30 4.36
N GLU A 17 12.56 -5.97 4.73
CA GLU A 17 12.88 -5.45 6.06
C GLU A 17 12.16 -4.13 6.37
N THR A 18 11.90 -3.28 5.37
CA THR A 18 11.19 -2.02 5.61
C THR A 18 9.70 -2.24 5.85
N PHE A 19 9.11 -3.26 5.22
CA PHE A 19 7.75 -3.70 5.54
C PHE A 19 7.68 -4.34 6.93
N LEU A 20 8.60 -5.26 7.26
CA LEU A 20 8.63 -5.93 8.56
C LEU A 20 8.92 -4.99 9.73
N ALA A 21 9.63 -3.88 9.49
CA ALA A 21 9.86 -2.84 10.48
C ALA A 21 8.60 -2.03 10.85
N THR A 22 7.47 -2.29 10.19
CA THR A 22 6.19 -1.58 10.37
C THR A 22 5.11 -2.53 10.91
N PRO A 23 5.10 -2.81 12.23
CA PRO A 23 4.27 -3.89 12.80
C PRO A 23 2.76 -3.67 12.71
N GLU A 24 2.32 -2.46 12.36
CA GLU A 24 0.91 -2.12 12.17
C GLU A 24 0.38 -2.45 10.76
N LEU A 25 1.27 -2.69 9.78
CA LEU A 25 0.85 -2.95 8.40
C LEU A 25 0.41 -4.42 8.25
N PRO A 26 -0.80 -4.67 7.73
CA PRO A 26 -1.30 -6.03 7.58
C PRO A 26 -0.64 -6.70 6.37
N GLN A 27 -0.33 -8.00 6.46
CA GLN A 27 0.09 -8.81 5.31
C GLN A 27 -1.13 -9.19 4.44
N GLN A 28 -1.75 -8.16 3.86
CA GLN A 28 -2.93 -8.27 3.00
C GLN A 28 -2.56 -7.86 1.58
N LEU A 29 -3.43 -8.21 0.62
CA LEU A 29 -3.21 -7.86 -0.78
C LEU A 29 -3.35 -6.33 -0.94
N PRO A 30 -2.35 -5.64 -1.52
CA PRO A 30 -2.46 -4.23 -1.85
C PRO A 30 -3.56 -3.97 -2.89
N MET A 31 -4.35 -2.93 -2.69
CA MET A 31 -5.46 -2.55 -3.56
C MET A 31 -5.22 -1.17 -4.19
N CYS A 32 -5.87 -0.95 -5.34
CA CYS A 32 -5.92 0.34 -6.04
C CYS A 32 -4.55 1.02 -6.22
N PRO A 33 -3.63 0.43 -7.03
CA PRO A 33 -2.34 1.07 -7.30
C PRO A 33 -2.55 2.45 -7.94
N VAL A 34 -1.90 3.47 -7.40
CA VAL A 34 -1.89 4.83 -7.93
C VAL A 34 -0.46 5.25 -8.24
N LEU A 35 -0.22 5.66 -9.48
CA LEU A 35 1.09 6.15 -9.92
C LEU A 35 1.30 7.60 -9.44
N ASN A 36 2.49 7.91 -8.94
CA ASN A 36 2.90 9.29 -8.71
C ASN A 36 3.34 9.92 -10.04
N LEU A 37 2.66 10.99 -10.48
CA LEU A 37 3.00 11.67 -11.73
C LEU A 37 4.28 12.51 -11.64
N LYS A 38 4.69 12.91 -10.42
CA LYS A 38 5.93 13.66 -10.19
C LYS A 38 7.14 12.74 -10.00
N GLU A 39 6.92 11.58 -9.39
CA GLU A 39 7.95 10.60 -9.08
C GLU A 39 7.69 9.28 -9.82
N PRO A 40 8.27 9.08 -11.03
CA PRO A 40 7.88 7.98 -11.93
C PRO A 40 8.18 6.58 -11.39
N ASN A 41 8.99 6.46 -10.34
CA ASN A 41 9.31 5.20 -9.68
C ASN A 41 8.50 4.99 -8.39
N MET A 42 7.49 5.81 -8.11
CA MET A 42 6.68 5.71 -6.90
C MET A 42 5.27 5.23 -7.23
N VAL A 43 4.82 4.21 -6.51
CA VAL A 43 3.45 3.72 -6.56
C VAL A 43 2.88 3.73 -5.15
N PHE A 44 1.65 4.21 -5.03
CA PHE A 44 0.89 4.17 -3.79
C PHE A 44 -0.14 3.04 -3.83
N PHE A 45 -0.35 2.38 -2.70
CA PHE A 45 -1.35 1.32 -2.56
C PHE A 45 -2.15 1.50 -1.28
N PHE A 46 -3.37 0.94 -1.27
CA PHE A 46 -4.15 0.73 -0.07
C PHE A 46 -3.95 -0.65 0.51
N LEU A 47 -3.89 -0.74 1.83
CA LEU A 47 -4.04 -1.98 2.57
C LEU A 47 -5.20 -1.84 3.56
N SER A 48 -6.10 -2.82 3.57
CA SER A 48 -7.18 -2.92 4.55
C SER A 48 -6.88 -4.10 5.47
N ASP A 49 -6.76 -3.84 6.77
CA ASP A 49 -6.68 -4.88 7.80
C ASP A 49 -8.09 -5.43 8.03
N ILE A 50 -8.42 -6.43 7.23
CA ILE A 50 -9.72 -7.09 7.23
C ILE A 50 -9.68 -8.30 8.16
N VAL A 51 -10.67 -8.38 9.05
CA VAL A 51 -10.87 -9.52 9.95
C VAL A 51 -12.27 -10.09 9.81
N PHE A 52 -12.37 -11.40 10.02
CA PHE A 52 -13.65 -12.10 10.12
C PHE A 52 -13.98 -12.29 11.60
N VAL A 53 -15.05 -11.64 12.06
CA VAL A 53 -15.55 -11.72 13.45
C VAL A 53 -16.99 -12.19 13.39
N ASP A 54 -17.28 -13.33 14.00
CA ASP A 54 -18.63 -13.90 14.11
C ASP A 54 -19.38 -14.02 12.76
N GLY A 55 -18.66 -14.35 11.69
CA GLY A 55 -19.23 -14.48 10.34
C GLY A 55 -19.40 -13.16 9.58
N HIS A 56 -18.99 -12.03 10.18
CA HIS A 56 -19.00 -10.72 9.57
C HIS A 56 -17.59 -10.25 9.20
N ILE A 57 -17.48 -9.51 8.10
CA ILE A 57 -16.25 -8.83 7.70
C ILE A 57 -16.19 -7.49 8.45
N ALA A 58 -15.10 -7.24 9.15
CA ALA A 58 -14.81 -5.97 9.79
C ALA A 58 -13.43 -5.47 9.38
N THR A 59 -13.27 -4.15 9.26
CA THR A 59 -11.99 -3.51 8.96
C THR A 59 -11.43 -2.90 10.26
N LYS A 60 -10.26 -3.37 10.70
CA LYS A 60 -9.56 -2.84 11.89
C LYS A 60 -8.80 -1.55 11.60
N GLY A 61 -8.39 -1.38 10.36
CA GLY A 61 -7.62 -0.22 9.93
C GLY A 61 -7.40 -0.26 8.42
N GLU A 62 -7.16 0.92 7.86
CA GLU A 62 -6.78 1.07 6.47
C GLU A 62 -5.51 1.90 6.42
N TYR A 63 -4.68 1.65 5.42
CA TYR A 63 -3.35 2.20 5.34
C TYR A 63 -3.04 2.58 3.91
N VAL A 64 -2.32 3.68 3.72
CA VAL A 64 -1.69 4.05 2.45
C VAL A 64 -0.21 3.76 2.56
N LEU A 65 0.35 3.11 1.54
CA LEU A 65 1.77 2.78 1.47
C LEU A 65 2.34 3.37 0.20
N SER A 66 3.56 3.88 0.27
CA SER A 66 4.37 4.23 -0.89
C SER A 66 5.44 3.17 -1.12
N LEU A 67 5.55 2.71 -2.35
CA LEU A 67 6.52 1.73 -2.80
C LEU A 67 7.40 2.36 -3.87
N ASN A 68 8.70 2.34 -3.61
CA ASN A 68 9.66 2.68 -4.65
C ASN A 68 9.89 1.44 -5.54
N MET A 69 9.46 1.53 -6.80
CA MET A 69 9.52 0.45 -7.78
C MET A 69 10.95 0.12 -8.23
N GLN A 70 11.89 1.06 -8.08
CA GLN A 70 13.29 0.83 -8.43
C GLN A 70 14.01 0.04 -7.34
N SER A 71 13.84 0.43 -6.07
CA SER A 71 14.42 -0.29 -4.94
C SER A 71 13.58 -1.50 -4.51
N LYS A 72 12.31 -1.57 -4.94
CA LYS A 72 11.31 -2.56 -4.53
C LYS A 72 10.99 -2.53 -3.03
N LYS A 73 11.13 -1.37 -2.38
CA LYS A 73 10.95 -1.20 -0.92
C LYS A 73 9.86 -0.22 -0.56
N VAL A 74 9.17 -0.49 0.55
CA VAL A 74 8.25 0.49 1.15
C VAL A 74 9.06 1.69 1.62
N GLN A 75 8.68 2.88 1.16
CA GLN A 75 9.35 4.12 1.51
C GLN A 75 8.65 4.84 2.67
N SER A 76 7.33 4.85 2.67
CA SER A 76 6.51 5.44 3.73
C SER A 76 5.14 4.78 3.81
N TRP A 77 4.47 4.96 4.95
CA TRP A 77 3.09 4.54 5.15
C TRP A 77 2.38 5.50 6.09
N SER A 78 1.05 5.50 6.02
CA SER A 78 0.20 6.20 6.97
C SER A 78 -1.08 5.42 7.22
N LYS A 79 -1.60 5.51 8.44
CA LYS A 79 -2.91 4.97 8.78
C LYS A 79 -4.00 5.96 8.37
N CYS A 80 -5.02 5.46 7.70
CA CYS A 80 -6.20 6.21 7.32
C CYS A 80 -7.05 6.57 8.56
N PRO A 81 -7.66 7.77 8.60
CA PRO A 81 -8.58 8.13 9.66
C PRO A 81 -9.87 7.28 9.62
N PRO A 82 -10.44 6.87 10.77
CA PRO A 82 -11.55 5.91 10.85
C PRO A 82 -12.84 6.32 10.13
N GLU A 83 -13.05 7.62 9.92
CA GLU A 83 -14.28 8.19 9.35
C GLU A 83 -14.24 8.30 7.82
N ARG A 84 -13.11 8.01 7.17
CA ARG A 84 -12.90 8.23 5.73
C ARG A 84 -12.83 6.95 4.88
N SER A 85 -13.18 5.80 5.44
CA SER A 85 -13.08 4.50 4.75
C SER A 85 -13.82 4.43 3.41
N SER A 86 -14.89 5.22 3.24
CA SER A 86 -15.66 5.36 1.99
C SER A 86 -15.13 6.44 1.03
N GLU A 87 -14.18 7.28 1.45
CA GLU A 87 -13.66 8.41 0.65
C GLU A 87 -12.40 8.04 -0.16
N PHE A 88 -11.87 6.84 -0.01
CA PHE A 88 -10.63 6.39 -0.67
C PHE A 88 -10.80 6.01 -2.15
N SER A 89 -11.52 6.85 -2.90
CA SER A 89 -11.40 6.96 -4.35
C SER A 89 -9.93 7.25 -4.71
N PRO A 90 -9.41 6.73 -5.84
CA PRO A 90 -8.09 7.09 -6.36
C PRO A 90 -7.79 8.61 -6.36
N SER A 91 -8.85 9.44 -6.44
CA SER A 91 -8.75 10.90 -6.32
C SER A 91 -8.23 11.41 -4.97
N VAL A 92 -8.52 10.72 -3.86
CA VAL A 92 -8.02 11.12 -2.53
C VAL A 92 -6.55 10.77 -2.35
N ILE A 93 -6.09 9.60 -2.85
CA ILE A 93 -4.64 9.30 -2.88
C ILE A 93 -3.90 10.39 -3.68
N ALA A 94 -4.42 10.72 -4.87
CA ALA A 94 -3.79 11.71 -5.72
C ALA A 94 -3.71 13.09 -5.06
N THR A 95 -4.65 13.44 -4.18
CA THR A 95 -4.70 14.75 -3.52
C THR A 95 -3.85 14.81 -2.24
N GLU A 96 -3.82 13.75 -1.42
CA GLU A 96 -3.11 13.78 -0.13
C GLU A 96 -1.65 13.29 -0.23
N PHE A 97 -1.30 12.50 -1.25
CA PHE A 97 0.02 11.84 -1.33
C PHE A 97 0.83 12.16 -2.59
N CYS A 98 0.20 12.71 -3.64
CA CYS A 98 0.90 13.16 -4.87
C CYS A 98 1.02 14.70 -4.99
N ALA A 99 0.66 15.44 -3.92
CA ALA A 99 0.60 16.90 -3.88
C ALA A 99 1.94 17.61 -4.12
#